data_AF-A0A8T4A6J5-F1
#
_entry.id   AF-A0A8T4A6J5-F1
#
_cell.length_a   1.000
_cell.length_b   1.000
_cell.length_c   1.000
_cell.angle_alpha   90.00
_cell.angle_beta   90.00
_cell.angle_gamma   90.00
#
_symmetry.space_group_name_H-M   'P 1'
#
loop_
_entity.id
_entity.type
_entity.pdbx_description
1 polymer ?
#
loop_
_entity_poly.entity_id
_entity_poly.type
_entity_poly.pdbx_seq_one_letter_code
_entity_poly.pdbx_strand_id
1 'polypeptide(L)'
;AARHAGVSFEIVQEATHHGPLLSKPSMFIEIGSDEKCWEDKTAGEIIAKTILYLITAEIKHCEAVFVLGGGHYNQVAQKVMRSTKYAVGHICPKYALPYLDAAMLGQLMGRSGSVPIAILDWKGLGQEKERIIRILEEAGVKYVRSDRLEY
;
A
#
# COMPACT_ATOMS: atom_id res chain seq x y z
N ALA A 1 11.55 12.20 7.24
CA ALA A 1 10.15 12.58 7.53
C ALA A 1 9.77 13.77 6.66
N ALA A 2 8.82 13.60 5.73
CA ALA A 2 8.30 14.74 4.97
C ALA A 2 7.32 15.50 5.87
N ARG A 3 7.74 16.66 6.36
CA ARG A 3 6.86 17.62 7.05
C ARG A 3 6.04 18.33 5.98
N HIS A 4 4.81 17.88 5.74
CA HIS A 4 3.86 18.62 4.94
C HIS A 4 2.91 19.37 5.89
N ALA A 5 2.61 20.64 5.59
CA ALA A 5 1.60 21.44 6.27
C ALA A 5 1.82 21.73 7.78
N GLY A 6 3.06 22.00 8.22
CA GLY A 6 3.31 22.60 9.53
C GLY A 6 3.08 21.70 10.75
N VAL A 7 2.83 20.40 10.55
CA VAL A 7 2.63 19.43 11.63
C VAL A 7 3.81 18.46 11.76
N SER A 8 3.99 17.88 12.96
CA SER A 8 5.05 16.93 13.29
C SER A 8 4.68 15.46 13.01
N PHE A 9 3.78 15.19 12.07
CA PHE A 9 3.38 13.84 11.68
C PHE A 9 4.25 13.28 10.56
N GLU A 10 4.43 11.97 10.57
CA GLU A 10 4.93 11.23 9.41
C GLU A 10 3.76 10.67 8.61
N ILE A 11 3.78 10.85 7.29
CA ILE A 11 2.78 10.26 6.40
C ILE A 11 3.27 8.88 6.00
N VAL A 12 2.52 7.85 6.38
CA VAL A 12 2.87 6.45 6.12
C VAL A 12 1.80 5.71 5.31
N GLN A 13 2.19 4.59 4.71
CA GLN A 13 1.28 3.62 4.12
C GLN A 13 1.26 2.39 5.01
N GLU A 14 0.10 1.78 5.16
CA GLU A 14 -0.10 0.65 6.07
C GLU A 14 -0.41 -0.64 5.30
N ALA A 15 0.06 -1.74 5.86
CA ALA A 15 -0.30 -3.07 5.39
C ALA A 15 -1.82 -3.22 5.24
N THR A 16 -2.28 -4.03 4.29
CA THR A 16 -3.70 -4.41 4.26
C THR A 16 -4.00 -5.21 5.52
N HIS A 17 -4.90 -4.71 6.36
CA HIS A 17 -5.27 -5.32 7.62
C HIS A 17 -6.69 -4.89 8.05
N HIS A 18 -7.21 -5.52 9.10
CA HIS A 18 -8.57 -5.37 9.65
C HIS A 18 -9.72 -5.43 8.62
N GLY A 19 -10.95 -5.29 9.11
CA GLY A 19 -12.15 -5.20 8.27
C GLY A 19 -12.63 -3.75 8.11
N PRO A 20 -13.79 -3.55 7.46
CA PRO A 20 -14.59 -4.57 6.80
C PRO A 20 -14.07 -4.89 5.39
N LEU A 21 -14.39 -6.09 4.91
CA LEU A 21 -14.23 -6.43 3.50
C LEU A 21 -15.43 -5.90 2.71
N LEU A 22 -15.20 -4.98 1.78
CA LEU A 22 -16.25 -4.30 1.00
C LEU A 22 -16.20 -4.69 -0.47
N SER A 23 -17.32 -4.52 -1.18
CA SER A 23 -17.43 -4.75 -2.64
C SER A 23 -17.16 -3.49 -3.47
N LYS A 24 -17.31 -2.30 -2.88
CA LYS A 24 -16.98 -1.03 -3.52
C LYS A 24 -15.52 -0.66 -3.24
N PRO A 25 -14.83 0.04 -4.17
CA PRO A 25 -13.51 0.62 -3.88
C PRO A 25 -13.58 1.49 -2.62
N SER A 26 -12.65 1.27 -1.70
CA SER A 26 -12.64 1.92 -0.38
C SER A 26 -11.21 1.98 0.14
N MET A 27 -10.92 2.99 0.95
CA MET A 27 -9.65 3.13 1.65
C MET A 27 -9.88 3.73 3.04
N PHE A 28 -8.94 3.48 3.95
CA PHE A 28 -8.85 4.18 5.22
C PHE A 28 -7.88 5.36 5.07
N ILE A 29 -8.17 6.45 5.79
CA ILE A 29 -7.28 7.60 5.97
C ILE A 29 -7.36 7.98 7.45
N GLU A 30 -6.21 7.97 8.12
CA GLU A 30 -6.17 7.87 9.58
C GLU A 30 -5.24 8.91 10.22
N ILE A 31 -5.48 9.17 11.50
CA ILE A 31 -4.59 9.93 12.38
C ILE A 31 -4.20 9.00 13.51
N GLY A 32 -2.91 8.88 13.80
CA GLY A 32 -2.40 7.99 14.83
C GLY A 32 -1.23 8.59 15.60
N SER A 33 -0.82 7.97 16.70
CA SER A 33 -1.23 6.63 17.14
C SER A 33 -1.95 6.59 18.49
N ASP A 34 -2.24 7.73 19.10
CA ASP A 34 -2.90 7.82 20.41
C ASP A 34 -4.00 8.88 20.44
N GLU A 35 -4.73 8.92 21.56
CA GLU A 35 -5.86 9.85 21.79
C GLU A 35 -5.46 11.31 21.61
N LYS A 36 -4.25 11.69 22.02
CA LYS A 36 -3.75 13.04 21.84
C LYS A 36 -3.57 13.38 20.36
N CYS A 37 -3.08 12.45 19.55
CA CYS A 37 -3.01 12.62 18.11
C CYS A 37 -4.39 12.75 17.48
N TRP A 38 -5.37 11.96 17.94
CA TRP A 38 -6.74 11.98 17.40
C TRP A 38 -7.45 13.32 17.67
N GLU A 39 -7.16 13.95 18.80
CA GLU A 39 -7.69 15.27 19.17
C GLU A 39 -6.96 16.45 18.50
N ASP A 40 -5.88 16.20 17.73
CA ASP A 40 -5.15 17.26 17.03
C ASP A 40 -5.99 17.86 15.89
N LYS A 41 -6.50 19.07 16.15
CA LYS A 41 -7.34 19.81 15.20
C LYS A 41 -6.64 20.12 13.87
N THR A 42 -5.32 20.30 13.88
CA THR A 42 -4.54 20.57 12.67
C THR A 42 -4.44 19.30 11.82
N ALA A 43 -4.18 18.16 12.44
CA ALA A 43 -4.21 16.87 11.75
C ALA A 43 -5.62 16.58 11.18
N GLY A 44 -6.67 16.81 11.97
CA GLY A 44 -8.06 16.69 11.53
C GLY A 44 -8.38 17.59 10.32
N GLU A 45 -7.94 18.85 10.33
CA GLU A 45 -8.12 19.78 9.22
C GLU A 45 -7.39 19.31 7.95
N ILE A 46 -6.17 18.79 8.10
CA ILE A 46 -5.40 18.22 6.97
C ILE A 46 -6.16 17.04 6.35
N ILE A 47 -6.61 16.07 7.16
CA ILE A 47 -7.37 14.91 6.66
C ILE A 47 -8.65 15.36 5.95
N ALA A 48 -9.42 16.28 6.54
CA ALA A 48 -10.65 16.80 5.95
C ALA A 48 -10.39 17.47 4.59
N LYS A 49 -9.34 18.31 4.49
CA LYS A 49 -8.93 18.94 3.24
C LYS A 49 -8.46 17.93 2.20
N THR A 50 -7.71 16.91 2.61
CA THR A 50 -7.28 15.82 1.72
C THR A 50 -8.47 15.05 1.16
N ILE A 51 -9.46 14.70 1.98
CA ILE A 51 -10.68 14.03 1.51
C ILE A 51 -11.44 14.91 0.51
N LEU A 52 -11.66 16.19 0.84
CA LEU A 52 -12.35 17.13 -0.04
C LEU A 52 -11.62 17.31 -1.39
N TYR A 53 -10.29 17.35 -1.35
CA TYR A 53 -9.48 17.40 -2.57
C TYR A 53 -9.66 16.12 -3.39
N LEU A 54 -9.58 14.94 -2.78
CA LEU A 54 -9.68 13.66 -3.50
C LEU A 54 -11.04 13.45 -4.20
N ILE A 55 -12.13 13.97 -3.63
CA ILE A 55 -13.47 13.85 -4.26
C ILE A 55 -13.70 14.83 -5.41
N THR A 56 -12.91 15.90 -5.51
CA THR A 56 -13.06 16.95 -6.53
C THR A 56 -11.95 16.96 -7.57
N ALA A 57 -10.80 16.36 -7.27
CA ALA A 57 -9.64 16.35 -8.14
C ALA A 57 -9.82 15.42 -9.35
N GLU A 58 -9.28 15.84 -10.49
CA GLU A 58 -9.06 14.94 -11.62
C GLU A 58 -7.92 13.98 -11.26
N ILE A 59 -8.25 12.70 -11.06
CA ILE A 59 -7.28 11.68 -10.69
C ILE A 59 -6.53 11.27 -11.96
N LYS A 60 -5.22 11.57 -11.98
CA LYS A 60 -4.33 11.12 -13.05
C LYS A 60 -4.35 9.60 -13.14
N HIS A 61 -4.27 9.08 -14.36
CA HIS A 61 -4.13 7.64 -14.58
C HIS A 61 -2.81 7.16 -13.97
N CYS A 62 -2.90 6.32 -12.94
CA CYS A 62 -1.76 5.65 -12.32
C CYS A 62 -1.82 4.16 -12.63
N GLU A 63 -0.65 3.53 -12.72
CA GLU A 63 -0.58 2.07 -12.86
C GLU A 63 -0.73 1.43 -11.47
N ALA A 64 -1.74 0.57 -11.31
CA ALA A 64 -2.00 -0.09 -10.03
C ALA A 64 -0.97 -1.18 -9.75
N VAL A 65 -0.47 -1.22 -8.50
CA VAL A 65 0.46 -2.23 -8.02
C VAL A 65 0.06 -2.72 -6.63
N PHE A 66 0.58 -3.87 -6.23
CA PHE A 66 0.51 -4.34 -4.85
C PHE A 66 1.92 -4.63 -4.33
N VAL A 67 2.11 -4.53 -3.02
CA VAL A 67 3.42 -4.72 -2.39
C VAL A 67 3.45 -6.03 -1.61
N LEU A 68 4.49 -6.82 -1.79
CA LEU A 68 4.76 -8.03 -1.01
C LEU A 68 6.04 -7.85 -0.19
N GLY A 69 5.96 -8.08 1.12
CA GLY A 69 7.03 -7.89 2.08
C GLY A 69 6.99 -6.53 2.79
N GLY A 70 8.03 -6.26 3.57
CA GLY A 70 8.13 -5.07 4.41
C GLY A 70 7.41 -5.20 5.76
N GLY A 71 7.40 -4.12 6.53
CA GLY A 71 6.71 -4.02 7.82
C GLY A 71 5.23 -3.64 7.68
N HIS A 72 4.57 -3.44 8.83
CA HIS A 72 3.20 -2.94 8.91
C HIS A 72 3.10 -1.50 8.39
N TYR A 73 3.91 -0.58 8.92
CA TYR A 73 4.17 0.71 8.27
C TYR A 73 5.15 0.50 7.12
N ASN A 74 4.64 0.50 5.89
CA ASN A 74 5.35 -0.02 4.73
C ASN A 74 6.13 1.08 4.00
N GLN A 75 7.44 1.17 4.27
CA GLN A 75 8.32 2.17 3.66
C GLN A 75 8.49 1.98 2.14
N VAL A 76 8.42 0.74 1.64
CA VAL A 76 8.50 0.47 0.20
C VAL A 76 7.28 1.04 -0.52
N ALA A 77 6.07 0.77 -0.02
CA ALA A 77 4.84 1.34 -0.56
C ALA A 77 4.86 2.88 -0.56
N GLN A 78 5.29 3.50 0.54
CA GLN A 78 5.45 4.95 0.61
C GLN A 78 6.41 5.49 -0.46
N LYS A 79 7.58 4.86 -0.62
CA LYS A 79 8.57 5.28 -1.61
C LYS A 79 8.04 5.12 -3.03
N VAL A 80 7.37 4.00 -3.31
CA VAL A 80 6.74 3.72 -4.61
C VAL A 80 5.71 4.81 -4.93
N MET A 81 4.78 5.11 -4.04
CA MET A 81 3.73 6.11 -4.30
C MET A 81 4.26 7.54 -4.43
N ARG A 82 5.39 7.87 -3.78
CA ARG A 82 5.97 9.22 -3.83
C ARG A 82 6.87 9.47 -5.02
N SER A 83 7.54 8.44 -5.52
CA SER A 83 8.66 8.58 -6.43
C SER A 83 8.47 7.80 -7.73
N THR A 84 7.28 7.26 -7.99
CA THR A 84 6.99 6.56 -9.24
C THR A 84 5.60 6.90 -9.76
N LYS A 85 5.26 6.41 -10.95
CA LYS A 85 3.92 6.49 -11.53
C LYS A 85 2.91 5.49 -10.94
N TYR A 86 3.33 4.65 -10.00
CA TYR A 86 2.50 3.57 -9.48
C TYR A 86 1.60 4.03 -8.33
N ALA A 87 0.36 3.52 -8.33
CA ALA A 87 -0.57 3.62 -7.21
C ALA A 87 -0.62 2.28 -6.48
N VAL A 88 -0.26 2.27 -5.20
CA VAL A 88 -0.28 1.04 -4.39
C VAL A 88 -1.70 0.78 -3.88
N GLY A 89 -2.23 -0.40 -4.18
CA GLY A 89 -3.47 -0.92 -3.60
C GLY A 89 -3.17 -1.77 -2.36
N HIS A 90 -3.21 -3.10 -2.52
CA HIS A 90 -2.95 -4.02 -1.42
C HIS A 90 -1.47 -4.12 -1.04
N ILE A 91 -1.21 -4.38 0.24
CA ILE A 91 0.13 -4.56 0.82
C ILE A 91 0.09 -5.80 1.71
N CYS A 92 0.81 -6.85 1.33
CA CYS A 92 1.01 -8.05 2.15
C CYS A 92 2.35 -7.93 2.90
N PRO A 93 2.36 -7.62 4.20
CA PRO A 93 3.58 -7.44 4.97
C PRO A 93 4.27 -8.78 5.23
N LYS A 94 5.55 -8.74 5.60
CA LYS A 94 6.40 -9.92 5.82
C LYS A 94 5.77 -11.00 6.69
N TYR A 95 5.11 -10.60 7.79
CA TYR A 95 4.50 -11.54 8.75
C TYR A 95 3.25 -12.23 8.19
N ALA A 96 2.62 -11.68 7.15
CA ALA A 96 1.44 -12.24 6.51
C ALA A 96 1.79 -13.10 5.28
N LEU A 97 3.02 -12.97 4.74
CA LEU A 97 3.45 -13.72 3.57
C LEU A 97 3.23 -15.24 3.69
N PRO A 98 3.53 -15.93 4.82
CA PRO A 98 3.32 -17.38 4.92
C PRO A 98 1.89 -17.84 4.65
N TYR A 99 0.90 -16.95 4.83
CA TYR A 99 -0.51 -17.24 4.59
C TYR A 99 -0.96 -16.87 3.17
N LEU A 100 -0.19 -16.08 2.42
CA LEU A 100 -0.52 -15.69 1.06
C LEU A 100 -0.37 -16.88 0.11
N ASP A 101 -1.48 -17.48 -0.31
CA ASP A 101 -1.55 -18.53 -1.32
C ASP A 101 -2.06 -18.01 -2.68
N ALA A 102 -2.17 -18.90 -3.66
CA ALA A 102 -2.65 -18.56 -5.00
C ALA A 102 -4.11 -18.06 -5.00
N ALA A 103 -4.96 -18.57 -4.09
CA ALA A 103 -6.35 -18.14 -4.00
C ALA A 103 -6.45 -16.71 -3.44
N MET A 104 -5.67 -16.40 -2.41
CA MET A 104 -5.56 -15.04 -1.86
C MET A 104 -4.95 -14.07 -2.86
N LEU A 105 -3.94 -14.49 -3.64
CA LEU A 105 -3.40 -13.68 -4.74
C LEU A 105 -4.49 -13.38 -5.79
N GLY A 106 -5.28 -14.38 -6.17
CA GLY A 106 -6.42 -14.20 -7.07
C GLY A 106 -7.46 -13.21 -6.54
N GLN A 107 -7.78 -13.27 -5.25
CA GLN A 107 -8.67 -12.30 -4.61
C GLN A 107 -8.10 -10.88 -4.60
N LEU A 108 -6.80 -10.74 -4.30
CA LEU A 108 -6.10 -9.47 -4.32
C LEU A 108 -6.18 -8.83 -5.71
N MET A 109 -5.89 -9.60 -6.76
CA MET A 109 -5.95 -9.14 -8.15
C MET A 109 -7.38 -8.75 -8.56
N GLY A 110 -8.36 -9.61 -8.25
CA GLY A 110 -9.77 -9.36 -8.59
C GLY A 110 -10.35 -8.12 -7.90
N ARG A 111 -9.79 -7.70 -6.77
CA ARG A 111 -10.22 -6.52 -6.00
C ARG A 111 -9.45 -5.24 -6.34
N SER A 112 -8.40 -5.32 -7.14
CA SER A 112 -7.55 -4.19 -7.48
C SER A 112 -8.02 -3.39 -8.72
N GLY A 113 -9.14 -3.78 -9.36
CA GLY A 113 -9.76 -3.07 -10.49
C GLY A 113 -9.03 -3.22 -11.84
N SER A 114 -7.74 -3.58 -11.82
CA SER A 114 -6.93 -3.96 -12.98
C SER A 114 -5.94 -5.07 -12.58
N VAL A 115 -5.26 -5.69 -13.56
CA VAL A 115 -4.20 -6.68 -13.28
C VAL A 115 -2.97 -5.93 -12.74
N PRO A 116 -2.69 -5.99 -11.42
CA PRO A 116 -1.67 -5.14 -10.84
C PRO A 116 -0.28 -5.81 -10.95
N ILE A 117 0.77 -5.00 -11.03
CA ILE A 117 2.16 -5.48 -10.95
C ILE A 117 2.52 -5.71 -9.48
N ALA A 118 3.21 -6.80 -9.16
CA ALA A 118 3.72 -7.02 -7.81
C ALA A 118 5.04 -6.26 -7.59
N ILE A 119 5.10 -5.38 -6.59
CA ILE A 119 6.35 -4.80 -6.11
C ILE A 119 6.86 -5.62 -4.93
N LEU A 120 8.07 -6.15 -5.06
CA LEU A 120 8.67 -7.03 -4.07
C LEU A 120 9.66 -6.25 -3.21
N ASP A 121 9.40 -6.13 -1.91
CA ASP A 121 10.46 -5.82 -0.95
C ASP A 121 11.37 -7.04 -0.84
N TRP A 122 12.44 -7.07 -1.64
CA TRP A 122 13.29 -8.24 -1.76
C TRP A 122 13.89 -8.69 -0.42
N LYS A 123 14.25 -7.75 0.46
CA LYS A 123 14.72 -8.10 1.81
C LYS A 123 13.54 -8.50 2.70
N GLY A 124 12.43 -7.79 2.59
CA GLY A 124 11.18 -8.05 3.30
C GLY A 124 10.53 -9.40 3.00
N LEU A 125 10.77 -10.01 1.84
CA LEU A 125 10.27 -11.35 1.54
C LEU A 125 10.89 -12.44 2.44
N GLY A 126 12.11 -12.24 2.94
CA GLY A 126 12.77 -13.20 3.83
C GLY A 126 12.90 -14.60 3.21
N GLN A 127 12.41 -15.62 3.93
CA GLN A 127 12.40 -17.02 3.51
C GLN A 127 11.32 -17.35 2.46
N GLU A 128 10.34 -16.46 2.29
CA GLU A 128 9.19 -16.70 1.40
C GLU A 128 9.51 -16.41 -0.08
N LYS A 129 10.72 -15.94 -0.41
CA LYS A 129 11.11 -15.49 -1.76
C LYS A 129 10.76 -16.50 -2.85
N GLU A 130 11.25 -17.73 -2.71
CA GLU A 130 11.09 -18.78 -3.73
C GLU A 130 9.62 -19.14 -3.90
N ARG A 131 8.89 -19.31 -2.79
CA ARG A 131 7.46 -19.63 -2.81
C ARG A 131 6.62 -18.52 -3.45
N ILE A 132 6.90 -17.25 -3.10
CA ILE A 132 6.18 -16.09 -3.65
C ILE A 132 6.47 -15.91 -5.13
N ILE A 133 7.73 -16.04 -5.58
CA ILE A 133 8.08 -15.99 -7.00
C ILE A 133 7.30 -17.07 -7.76
N ARG A 134 7.34 -18.32 -7.26
CA ARG A 134 6.63 -19.43 -7.89
C ARG A 134 5.12 -19.16 -8.03
N ILE A 135 4.46 -18.67 -6.98
CA ILE A 135 3.02 -18.35 -7.04
C ILE A 135 2.73 -17.24 -8.05
N LEU A 136 3.59 -16.20 -8.13
CA LEU A 136 3.44 -15.12 -9.10
C LEU A 136 3.63 -15.61 -10.53
N GLU A 137 4.64 -16.45 -10.77
CA GLU A 137 4.93 -17.05 -12.09
C GLU A 137 3.80 -17.98 -12.55
N GLU A 138 3.33 -18.87 -11.67
CA GLU A 138 2.19 -19.77 -11.94
C GLU A 138 0.91 -18.99 -12.26
N ALA A 139 0.72 -17.81 -11.63
CA ALA A 139 -0.41 -16.92 -11.88
C ALA A 139 -0.20 -15.94 -13.06
N GLY A 140 0.99 -15.95 -13.70
CA GLY A 140 1.32 -15.03 -14.80
C GLY A 140 1.41 -13.55 -14.37
N VAL A 141 1.68 -13.27 -13.11
CA VAL A 141 1.76 -11.91 -12.55
C VAL A 141 3.15 -11.33 -12.75
N LYS A 142 3.24 -10.19 -13.42
CA LYS A 142 4.50 -9.43 -13.54
C LYS A 142 4.92 -8.91 -12.18
N TYR A 143 6.21 -8.97 -11.88
CA TYR A 143 6.76 -8.45 -10.64
C TYR A 143 8.07 -7.69 -10.84
N VAL A 144 8.33 -6.73 -9.95
CA VAL A 144 9.53 -5.90 -9.94
C VAL A 144 10.06 -5.83 -8.51
N ARG A 145 11.38 -5.94 -8.33
CA ARG A 145 11.99 -5.73 -7.02
C ARG A 145 12.09 -4.25 -6.72
N SER A 146 11.76 -3.85 -5.49
CA SER A 146 11.78 -2.44 -5.08
C SER A 146 13.17 -1.79 -5.14
N ASP A 147 14.24 -2.58 -5.03
CA ASP A 147 15.63 -2.14 -5.17
C ASP A 147 16.09 -1.99 -6.62
N ARG A 148 15.24 -2.32 -7.59
CA ARG A 148 15.46 -2.17 -9.03
C ARG A 148 14.47 -1.20 -9.68
N LEU A 149 13.60 -0.58 -8.89
CA LEU A 149 12.72 0.47 -9.40
C LEU A 149 13.53 1.72 -9.70
N GLU A 150 13.29 2.30 -10.88
CA GLU A 150 13.70 3.66 -11.21
C GLU A 150 12.74 4.62 -10.50
N TYR A 151 13.31 5.58 -9.78
CA TYR A 151 12.62 6.57 -8.93
C TYR A 151 12.90 7.98 -9.45
#